data_AF-A0A8T8CA99-F1
#
_entry.id   AF-A0A8T8CA99-F1
#
_cell.length_a   1.000
_cell.length_b   1.000
_cell.length_c   1.000
_cell.angle_alpha   90.00
_cell.angle_beta   90.00
_cell.angle_gamma   90.00
#
_symmetry.space_group_name_H-M   'P 1'
#
loop_
_entity.id
_entity.type
_entity.pdbx_description
1 polymer ?
#
loop_
_entity_poly.entity_id
_entity_poly.type
_entity_poly.pdbx_seq_one_letter_code
_entity_poly.pdbx_strand_id
1 'polypeptide(L)'
;MLKTESGSELITNLELVPFMKGTLLQLSGDLPAVAINPFARFSEDPYELINLIEAATGLELDPCQRIQAAEAGLLVAQRTLPNAALLVEEWIKYSDLAEFADAASRALLPV
;
A
#
# COMPACT_ATOMS: atom_id res chain seq x y z
N MET A 1 -47.60 -1.06 15.93
CA MET A 1 -46.88 -2.35 15.84
C MET A 1 -45.69 -2.14 14.91
N LEU A 2 -44.48 -2.24 15.46
CA LEU A 2 -43.23 -2.23 14.71
C LEU A 2 -43.07 -3.60 14.01
N LYS A 3 -42.73 -3.59 12.72
CA LYS A 3 -42.13 -4.74 12.05
C LYS A 3 -40.80 -4.29 11.46
N THR A 4 -39.73 -4.62 12.18
CA THR A 4 -38.36 -4.65 11.71
C THR A 4 -38.18 -5.92 10.88
N GLU A 5 -37.85 -5.79 9.59
CA GLU A 5 -37.25 -6.89 8.84
C GLU A 5 -35.82 -6.49 8.53
N SER A 6 -34.94 -7.05 9.36
CA SER A 6 -33.50 -6.98 9.31
C SER A 6 -33.01 -7.95 8.24
N GLY A 7 -32.69 -7.43 7.05
CA GLY A 7 -31.92 -8.12 6.04
C GLY A 7 -30.45 -7.73 6.19
N SER A 8 -29.77 -8.27 7.19
CA SER A 8 -28.31 -8.13 7.31
C SER A 8 -27.66 -9.05 6.28
N GLU A 9 -27.43 -8.53 5.09
CA GLU A 9 -26.49 -9.14 4.15
C GLU A 9 -25.09 -8.89 4.70
N LEU A 10 -24.56 -9.90 5.39
CA LEU A 10 -23.15 -10.05 5.68
C LEU A 10 -22.42 -10.17 4.34
N ILE A 11 -22.08 -9.03 3.75
CA ILE A 11 -21.13 -8.96 2.64
C ILE A 11 -19.82 -9.51 3.20
N THR A 12 -19.52 -10.74 2.83
CA THR A 12 -18.31 -11.43 3.20
C THR A 12 -17.14 -10.67 2.57
N ASN A 13 -16.22 -10.18 3.39
CA ASN A 13 -14.99 -9.45 3.01
C ASN A 13 -14.05 -10.22 2.04
N LEU A 14 -14.47 -11.36 1.50
CA LEU A 14 -13.73 -12.19 0.56
C LEU A 14 -13.93 -11.79 -0.91
N GLU A 15 -14.99 -11.05 -1.25
CA GLU A 15 -15.26 -10.64 -2.63
C GLU A 15 -14.59 -9.32 -3.05
N LEU A 16 -13.96 -8.59 -2.12
CA LEU A 16 -13.21 -7.36 -2.41
C LEU A 16 -11.75 -7.62 -2.83
N VAL A 17 -11.24 -8.83 -2.62
CA VAL A 17 -9.85 -9.20 -2.90
C VAL A 17 -9.48 -9.16 -4.40
N PRO A 18 -10.37 -9.47 -5.37
CA PRO A 18 -10.04 -9.31 -6.79
C PRO A 18 -10.02 -7.84 -7.23
N PHE A 19 -10.75 -6.97 -6.53
CA PHE A 19 -10.92 -5.58 -6.96
C PHE A 19 -9.66 -4.75 -6.71
N MET A 20 -8.94 -4.98 -5.60
CA MET A 20 -7.74 -4.22 -5.27
C MET A 20 -6.54 -4.53 -6.16
N LYS A 21 -6.40 -5.79 -6.64
CA LYS A 21 -5.36 -6.14 -7.63
C LYS A 21 -5.57 -5.43 -8.96
N GLY A 22 -6.82 -5.15 -9.32
CA GLY A 22 -7.18 -4.39 -10.51
C GLY A 22 -6.99 -2.88 -10.36
N THR A 23 -7.27 -2.30 -9.18
CA THR A 23 -7.30 -0.84 -8.99
C THR A 23 -5.92 -0.18 -9.13
N LEU A 24 -4.83 -0.83 -8.69
CA LEU A 24 -3.48 -0.30 -8.91
C LEU A 24 -3.04 -0.36 -10.39
N LEU A 25 -3.62 -1.26 -11.18
CA LEU A 25 -3.36 -1.39 -12.62
C LEU A 25 -4.32 -0.55 -13.48
N GLN A 26 -5.55 -0.28 -13.02
CA GLN A 26 -6.61 0.38 -13.80
C GLN A 26 -6.59 1.91 -13.78
N LEU A 27 -5.76 2.55 -12.96
CA LEU A 27 -5.54 4.00 -13.03
C LEU A 27 -4.76 4.45 -14.29
N SER A 28 -4.46 3.53 -15.21
CA SER A 28 -3.62 3.76 -16.41
C SER A 28 -4.39 3.79 -17.74
N GLY A 29 -5.73 3.80 -17.71
CA GLY A 29 -6.55 3.59 -18.92
C GLY A 29 -6.59 4.72 -19.95
N ASP A 30 -6.68 6.00 -19.55
CA ASP A 30 -7.03 7.09 -20.49
C ASP A 30 -6.25 8.40 -20.29
N LEU A 31 -5.18 8.40 -19.51
CA LEU A 31 -4.23 9.53 -19.43
C LEU A 31 -3.02 9.21 -20.31
N PRO A 32 -2.41 10.19 -21.01
CA PRO A 32 -1.10 9.96 -21.62
C PRO A 32 -0.21 9.37 -20.54
N ALA A 33 0.44 8.24 -20.85
CA ALA A 33 1.16 7.37 -19.92
C ALA A 33 2.40 8.04 -19.29
N VAL A 34 2.24 9.21 -18.69
CA VAL A 34 2.95 9.62 -17.51
C VAL A 34 2.52 8.62 -16.46
N ALA A 35 3.26 7.51 -16.37
CA ALA A 35 3.02 6.48 -15.37
C ALA A 35 2.87 7.18 -14.02
N ILE A 36 1.65 7.18 -13.47
CA ILE A 36 1.39 7.74 -12.15
C ILE A 36 2.22 6.86 -11.22
N ASN A 37 3.32 7.41 -10.75
CA ASN A 37 4.24 6.70 -9.88
C ASN A 37 3.60 6.64 -8.49
N PRO A 38 3.09 5.48 -8.05
CA PRO A 38 2.36 5.42 -6.78
C PRO A 38 3.26 5.79 -5.61
N PHE A 39 4.58 5.61 -5.72
CA PHE A 39 5.54 5.93 -4.67
C PHE A 39 5.77 7.44 -4.50
N ALA A 40 5.42 8.26 -5.49
CA ALA A 40 5.40 9.72 -5.32
C ALA A 40 4.25 10.17 -4.38
N ARG A 41 3.16 9.38 -4.29
CA ARG A 41 1.99 9.73 -3.46
C ARG A 41 2.21 9.58 -1.95
N PHE A 42 3.38 9.11 -1.51
CA PHE A 42 3.74 9.16 -0.09
C PHE A 42 3.73 10.59 0.47
N SER A 43 3.91 11.63 -0.36
CA SER A 43 3.76 13.03 0.07
C SER A 43 2.31 13.50 0.26
N GLU A 44 1.35 12.74 -0.25
CA GLU A 44 -0.08 13.05 -0.19
C GLU A 44 -0.74 12.20 0.89
N ASP A 45 -0.68 10.88 0.71
CA ASP A 45 -1.43 9.89 1.49
C ASP A 45 -0.54 8.71 1.90
N PRO A 46 0.47 8.91 2.77
CA PRO A 46 1.46 7.88 3.11
C PRO A 46 0.82 6.64 3.75
N TYR A 47 -0.20 6.83 4.60
CA TYR A 47 -0.85 5.72 5.30
C TYR A 47 -1.76 4.90 4.39
N GLU A 48 -2.32 5.48 3.32
CA GLU A 48 -3.10 4.73 2.34
C GLU A 48 -2.19 3.75 1.58
N LEU A 49 -1.03 4.22 1.14
CA LEU A 49 -0.03 3.36 0.48
C LEU A 49 0.51 2.27 1.42
N ILE A 50 0.75 2.61 2.69
CA ILE A 50 1.16 1.62 3.69
C ILE A 50 0.09 0.54 3.84
N ASN A 51 -1.18 0.91 3.99
CA ASN A 51 -2.28 -0.06 4.10
C ASN A 51 -2.36 -0.99 2.87
N LEU A 52 -2.09 -0.47 1.66
CA LEU A 52 -2.06 -1.29 0.45
C LEU A 52 -0.89 -2.28 0.46
N ILE A 53 0.27 -1.87 0.98
CA ILE A 53 1.46 -2.73 1.05
C ILE A 53 1.30 -3.76 2.18
N GLU A 54 0.74 -3.39 3.32
CA GLU A 54 0.33 -4.32 4.37
C GLU A 54 -0.63 -5.39 3.83
N ALA A 55 -1.65 -4.99 3.06
CA ALA A 55 -2.57 -5.92 2.42
C ALA A 55 -1.89 -6.84 1.38
N ALA A 56 -0.91 -6.32 0.63
CA ALA A 56 -0.16 -7.09 -0.37
C ALA A 56 0.83 -8.09 0.27
N THR A 57 1.41 -7.73 1.42
CA THR A 57 2.40 -8.54 2.14
C THR A 57 1.78 -9.48 3.18
N GLY A 58 0.57 -9.17 3.65
CA GLY A 58 -0.09 -9.86 4.76
C GLY A 58 0.50 -9.50 6.13
N LEU A 59 1.35 -8.47 6.22
CA LEU A 59 1.96 -8.01 7.46
C LEU A 59 1.30 -6.70 7.91
N GLU A 60 0.88 -6.65 9.17
CA GLU A 60 0.33 -5.44 9.78
C GLU A 60 1.40 -4.79 10.65
N LEU A 61 1.70 -3.53 10.39
CA LEU A 61 2.66 -2.76 11.17
C LEU A 61 2.00 -2.19 12.42
N ASP A 62 2.74 -2.18 13.53
CA ASP A 62 2.33 -1.45 14.72
C ASP A 62 2.36 0.09 14.48
N PRO A 63 1.76 0.90 15.38
CA PRO A 63 1.70 2.34 15.18
C PRO A 63 3.07 3.04 15.04
N CYS A 64 4.11 2.56 15.75
CA CYS A 64 5.46 3.13 15.67
C CYS A 64 6.12 2.78 14.34
N GLN A 65 6.01 1.52 13.92
CA GLN A 65 6.49 1.03 12.63
C GLN A 65 5.80 1.78 11.48
N ARG A 66 4.48 2.02 11.55
CA ARG A 66 3.76 2.79 10.53
C ARG A 66 4.29 4.22 10.37
N ILE A 67 4.64 4.87 11.49
CA ILE A 67 5.25 6.22 11.46
C ILE A 67 6.61 6.16 10.75
N GLN A 68 7.48 5.22 11.14
CA GLN A 68 8.79 5.05 10.49
C GLN A 68 8.64 4.72 9.00
N ALA A 69 7.69 3.86 8.64
CA ALA A 69 7.44 3.49 7.26
C ALA A 69 6.95 4.69 6.42
N ALA A 70 6.11 5.55 7.00
CA ALA A 70 5.65 6.78 6.37
C ALA A 70 6.79 7.79 6.18
N GLU A 71 7.64 7.99 7.20
CA GLU A 71 8.82 8.87 7.13
C GLU A 71 9.79 8.42 6.02
N ALA A 72 10.11 7.13 5.97
CA ALA A 72 10.94 6.56 4.92
C ALA A 72 10.30 6.72 3.53
N GLY A 73 9.00 6.48 3.40
CA GLY A 73 8.27 6.70 2.15
C GLY A 73 8.27 8.15 1.69
N LEU A 74 8.17 9.11 2.61
CA LEU A 74 8.30 10.54 2.33
C LEU A 74 9.70 10.90 1.78
N LEU A 75 10.77 10.29 2.30
CA LEU A 75 12.12 10.48 1.77
C LEU A 75 12.25 9.96 0.33
N VAL A 76 11.56 8.86 0.00
CA VAL A 76 11.53 8.29 -1.35
C VAL A 76 10.73 9.17 -2.30
N ALA A 77 9.60 9.73 -1.86
CA ALA A 77 8.79 10.65 -2.66
C ALA A 77 9.55 11.91 -3.07
N GLN A 78 10.54 12.34 -2.28
CA GLN A 78 11.41 13.48 -2.59
C GLN A 78 12.49 13.17 -3.65
N ARG A 79 12.65 11.91 -4.06
CA ARG A 79 13.62 11.52 -5.10
C ARG A 79 13.11 11.88 -6.49
N THR A 80 14.03 12.10 -7.42
CA THR A 80 13.69 12.41 -8.82
C THR A 80 12.88 11.30 -9.49
N LEU A 81 13.11 10.05 -9.10
CA LEU A 81 12.40 8.86 -9.60
C LEU A 81 12.09 7.92 -8.43
N PRO A 82 11.04 8.20 -7.63
CA PRO A 82 10.60 7.33 -6.54
C PRO A 82 10.29 5.93 -7.08
N ASN A 83 10.58 4.85 -6.35
CA ASN A 83 10.21 3.51 -6.80
C ASN A 83 10.22 2.52 -5.64
N ALA A 84 9.68 1.33 -5.88
CA ALA A 84 9.61 0.25 -4.88
C ALA A 84 10.99 -0.15 -4.34
N ALA A 85 12.04 -0.18 -5.16
CA ALA A 85 13.37 -0.60 -4.72
C ALA A 85 13.95 0.41 -3.73
N LEU A 86 13.84 1.71 -4.04
CA LEU A 86 14.24 2.79 -3.12
C LEU A 86 13.43 2.75 -1.82
N LEU A 87 12.15 2.38 -1.87
CA LEU A 87 11.32 2.24 -0.69
C LEU A 87 11.81 1.12 0.23
N VAL A 88 12.09 -0.06 -0.33
CA VAL A 88 12.66 -1.18 0.41
C VAL A 88 14.05 -0.82 0.96
N GLU A 89 14.88 -0.13 0.19
CA GLU A 89 16.19 0.36 0.63
C GLU A 89 16.12 1.36 1.78
N GLU A 90 15.11 2.24 1.82
CA GLU A 90 14.92 3.16 2.94
C GLU A 90 14.35 2.42 4.17
N TRP A 91 13.39 1.50 4.00
CA TRP A 91 12.81 0.74 5.11
C TRP A 91 13.81 -0.19 5.80
N ILE A 92 14.72 -0.84 5.05
CA ILE A 92 15.69 -1.77 5.64
C ILE A 92 16.70 -1.09 6.58
N LYS A 93 16.78 0.25 6.56
CA LYS A 93 17.60 1.04 7.49
C LYS A 93 17.03 1.06 8.90
N TYR A 94 15.74 0.76 9.06
CA TYR A 94 15.05 0.66 10.33
C TYR A 94 14.97 -0.81 10.73
N SER A 95 15.58 -1.18 11.87
CA SER A 95 15.57 -2.56 12.36
C SER A 95 14.16 -3.11 12.52
N ASP A 96 13.23 -2.26 12.97
CA ASP A 96 11.85 -2.64 13.27
C ASP A 96 11.02 -2.85 12.00
N LEU A 97 11.51 -2.42 10.83
CA LEU A 97 10.85 -2.61 9.53
C LEU A 97 11.48 -3.72 8.69
N ALA A 98 12.51 -4.42 9.18
CA ALA A 98 13.29 -5.36 8.38
C ALA A 98 12.42 -6.49 7.77
N GLU A 99 11.52 -7.09 8.57
CA GLU A 99 10.61 -8.14 8.09
C GLU A 99 9.62 -7.60 7.05
N PHE A 100 9.08 -6.41 7.30
CA PHE A 100 8.16 -5.75 6.38
C PHE A 100 8.83 -5.38 5.05
N ALA A 101 10.05 -4.84 5.09
CA ALA A 101 10.83 -4.49 3.91
C ALA A 101 11.14 -5.71 3.04
N ASP A 102 11.50 -6.83 3.67
CA ASP A 102 11.77 -8.09 2.99
C ASP A 102 10.50 -8.69 2.34
N ALA A 103 9.36 -8.63 3.04
CA ALA A 103 8.08 -9.03 2.45
C ALA A 103 7.65 -8.12 1.29
N ALA A 104 7.80 -6.81 1.45
CA ALA A 104 7.49 -5.82 0.42
C ALA A 104 8.39 -6.00 -0.82
N SER A 105 9.67 -6.32 -0.63
CA SER A 105 10.60 -6.63 -1.72
C SER A 105 10.06 -7.76 -2.61
N ARG A 106 9.63 -8.87 -2.02
CA ARG A 106 9.02 -9.99 -2.75
C ARG A 106 7.69 -9.65 -3.43
N ALA A 107 6.89 -8.78 -2.80
CA ALA A 107 5.57 -8.44 -3.30
C ALA A 107 5.60 -7.39 -4.43
N LEU A 108 6.56 -6.46 -4.38
CA LEU A 108 6.59 -5.27 -5.24
C LEU A 108 7.65 -5.32 -6.34
N LEU A 109 8.73 -6.10 -6.16
CA LEU A 109 9.83 -6.15 -7.12
C LEU A 109 9.70 -7.36 -8.05
N PRO A 110 10.02 -7.22 -9.35
CA PRO A 110 10.06 -8.35 -10.28
C PRO A 110 11.19 -9.32 -9.89
N VAL A 111 10.93 -10.61 -10.07
CA VAL A 111 11.88 -11.73 -9.87
C VAL A 111 12.75 -11.92 -11.09
#